data_AF-A0A966N857-F1
#
_entry.id   AF-A0A966N857-F1
#
_cell.length_a   1.000
_cell.length_b   1.000
_cell.length_c   1.000
_cell.angle_alpha   90.00
_cell.angle_beta   90.00
_cell.angle_gamma   90.00
#
_symmetry.space_group_name_H-M   'P 1'
#
loop_
_entity.id
_entity.type
_entity.pdbx_description
1 polymer ?
#
loop_
_entity_poly.entity_id
_entity_poly.type
_entity_poly.pdbx_seq_one_letter_code
_entity_poly.pdbx_strand_id
1 'polypeptide(L)' 'MENDYKVADINLAEFGRREISLAENEMPALMALRDKYRDEQPLAGAKIMG' A
#
# COMPACT_ATOMS: atom_id res chain seq x y z
N MET A 1 -17.88 7.10 -3.48
CA MET A 1 -17.30 5.75 -3.53
C MET A 1 -17.43 5.21 -2.12
N GLU A 2 -18.32 4.26 -1.91
CA GLU A 2 -18.45 3.60 -0.61
C GLU A 2 -17.33 2.56 -0.54
N ASN A 3 -16.42 2.73 0.41
CA ASN A 3 -15.29 1.83 0.59
C ASN A 3 -15.79 0.65 1.43
N ASP A 4 -15.94 -0.52 0.81
CA ASP A 4 -16.31 -1.75 1.51
C ASP A 4 -15.10 -2.29 2.29
N TYR A 5 -15.11 -2.10 3.61
CA TYR A 5 -14.14 -2.70 4.52
C TYR A 5 -14.77 -2.95 5.89
N LYS A 6 -14.33 -4.01 6.56
CA LYS A 6 -14.68 -4.30 7.96
C LYS A 6 -13.40 -4.47 8.76
N VAL A 7 -13.05 -3.43 9.53
CA VAL A 7 -11.83 -3.37 10.35
C VAL A 7 -12.19 -3.13 11.81
N ALA A 8 -11.24 -3.35 12.72
CA ALA A 8 -11.48 -3.20 14.16
C ALA A 8 -11.75 -1.74 14.58
N ASP A 9 -10.90 -0.81 14.16
CA ASP A 9 -11.05 0.63 14.43
C ASP A 9 -10.39 1.46 13.32
N ILE A 10 -11.17 2.29 12.63
CA ILE A 10 -10.68 3.15 11.54
C ILE A 10 -9.87 4.35 12.05
N ASN A 11 -10.04 4.73 13.32
CA ASN A 11 -9.34 5.89 13.89
C ASN A 11 -7.83 5.64 14.06
N LEU A 12 -7.38 4.38 14.01
CA LEU A 12 -5.97 4.01 14.05
C LEU A 12 -5.23 4.23 12.72
N ALA A 13 -5.91 4.69 11.66
CA ALA A 13 -5.33 4.84 10.33
C ALA A 13 -4.11 5.77 10.29
N GLU A 14 -4.10 6.86 11.08
CA GLU A 14 -2.95 7.76 11.12
C GLU A 14 -1.71 7.07 11.71
N PHE A 15 -1.87 6.40 12.86
CA PHE A 15 -0.80 5.64 13.49
C PHE A 15 -0.28 4.54 12.56
N GLY A 16 -1.18 3.76 11.96
CA GLY A 16 -0.81 2.71 11.02
C GLY A 16 -0.02 3.24 9.81
N ARG A 17 -0.37 4.42 9.28
CA ARG A 17 0.43 5.03 8.20
C ARG A 17 1.84 5.40 8.64
N ARG A 18 2.02 5.92 9.86
CA ARG A 18 3.35 6.25 10.39
C ARG A 18 4.24 5.00 10.49
N GLU A 19 3.67 3.91 10.99
CA GLU A 19 4.37 2.61 11.06
C GLU A 19 4.72 2.08 9.67
N ILE A 20 3.81 2.18 8.69
CA ILE A 20 4.09 1.79 7.30
C ILE A 20 5.26 2.61 6.74
N SER A 21 5.29 3.92 6.96
CA SER A 21 6.40 4.77 6.50
C SER A 21 7.74 4.40 7.14
N LEU A 22 7.75 3.98 8.41
CA LEU A 22 8.96 3.44 9.04
C LEU A 22 9.37 2.12 8.38
N ALA A 23 8.42 1.21 8.17
CA ALA A 23 8.66 -0.10 7.56
C ALA A 23 9.17 -0.02 6.11
N GLU A 24 8.80 1.02 5.35
CA GLU A 24 9.30 1.20 3.97
C GLU A 24 10.83 1.29 3.91
N ASN A 25 11.48 1.84 4.95
CA ASN A 25 12.95 1.89 5.03
C ASN A 25 13.58 0.49 5.19
N GLU A 26 12.84 -0.45 5.80
CA GLU A 26 13.26 -1.84 6.01
C GLU A 26 12.82 -2.77 4.85
N MET A 27 12.16 -2.24 3.81
CA MET A 27 11.65 -3.00 2.67
C MET A 27 12.23 -2.51 1.33
N PRO A 28 13.57 -2.46 1.16
CA PRO A 28 14.21 -1.81 0.01
C PRO A 28 13.83 -2.45 -1.33
N ALA A 29 13.60 -3.77 -1.36
CA ALA A 29 13.21 -4.47 -2.58
C ALA A 29 11.81 -4.06 -3.08
N LEU A 30 10.84 -3.89 -2.17
CA LEU A 30 9.50 -3.44 -2.55
C LEU A 30 9.51 -1.99 -3.03
N MET A 31 10.29 -1.14 -2.38
CA MET A 31 10.44 0.26 -2.80
C MET A 31 11.11 0.37 -4.17
N ALA A 32 12.16 -0.42 -4.42
CA ALA A 32 12.80 -0.49 -5.74
C ALA A 32 11.84 -0.95 -6.85
N LEU A 33 10.97 -1.94 -6.56
CA LEU A 33 9.94 -2.38 -7.52
C LEU A 33 8.92 -1.28 -7.81
N ARG A 34 8.46 -0.56 -6.78
CA ARG A 34 7.54 0.58 -6.93
C ARG A 34 8.14 1.67 -7.81
N ASP A 35 9.41 2.01 -7.62
CA ASP A 35 10.09 3.04 -8.42
C ASP A 35 10.33 2.59 -9.85
N LYS A 36 10.79 1.36 -10.06
CA LYS A 36 11.06 0.82 -11.40
C LYS A 36 9.82 0.82 -12.30
N TYR A 37 8.65 0.46 -11.76
CA TYR A 37 7.42 0.28 -12.55
C TYR A 37 6.43 1.43 -12.41
N ARG A 38 6.86 2.57 -11.83
CA ARG A 38 6.02 3.74 -11.60
C ARG A 38 5.34 4.24 -12.87
N ASP A 39 6.06 4.32 -13.98
CA ASP A 39 5.51 4.85 -15.24
C ASP A 39 4.84 3.77 -16.09
N GLU A 40 5.31 2.53 -16.00
CA GLU A 40 4.79 1.40 -16.80
C GLU A 40 3.39 0.96 -16.35
N GLN A 41 3.05 1.17 -15.07
CA GLN A 41 1.76 0.76 -14.48
C GLN A 41 1.34 -0.67 -14.88
N PRO A 42 2.21 -1.69 -14.69
CA PRO A 42 2.01 -3.03 -15.26
C PRO A 42 0.79 -3.77 -14.70
N LEU A 43 0.23 -3.29 -13.59
CA LEU A 43 -0.97 -3.85 -12.94
C LEU A 43 -2.24 -3.06 -13.29
N ALA A 44 -2.19 -2.12 -14.24
CA ALA A 44 -3.37 -1.36 -14.66
C ALA A 44 -4.48 -2.30 -15.14
N GLY A 45 -5.66 -2.19 -14.51
CA GLY A 45 -6.83 -3.03 -14.81
C GLY A 45 -6.82 -4.43 -14.17
N ALA A 46 -5.74 -4.82 -13.48
CA ALA A 46 -5.69 -6.10 -12.77
C ALA A 46 -6.63 -6.10 -11.56
N LYS A 47 -7.34 -7.22 -11.33
CA LYS A 47 -8.13 -7.47 -10.11
C LYS A 47 -7.43 -8.53 -9.28
N ILE A 48 -6.71 -8.09 -8.25
CA ILE A 48 -5.89 -8.96 -7.39
C ILE A 48 -6.64 -9.15 -6.06
N MET A 49 -6.99 -10.40 -5.74
CA MET A 49 -7.49 -10.78 -4.42
C MET A 49 -6.31 -11.33 -3.62
N GLY A 50 -6.03 -10.72 -2.48
CA GLY A 50 -4.95 -11.08 -1.56
C GLY A 50 -5.46 -11.48 -0.19
#